data_AF-I1NUX7-F1
#
_entry.id   AF-I1NUX7-F1
#
_cell.length_a   1.000
_cell.length_b   1.000
_cell.length_c   1.000
_cell.angle_alpha   90.00
_cell.angle_beta   90.00
_cell.angle_gamma   90.00
#
_symmetry.space_group_name_H-M   'P 1'
#
loop_
_entity.id
_entity.type
_entity.pdbx_description
1 polymer ?
#
loop_
_entity_poly.entity_id
_entity_poly.type
_entity_poly.pdbx_seq_one_letter_code
_entity_poly.pdbx_strand_id
1 'polypeptide(L)'
;SDITTVGILHLCNTDYMWKTEKRVLHKTCQFMTVGSKCFAKCVTKPGSSLSGSESSCISRCVDHYIEATGIFSRALFSTTR
;
A
#
# COMPACT_ATOMS: atom_id res chain seq x y z
N SER A 1 14.26 3.45 10.17
CA SER A 1 13.19 2.53 9.76
C SER A 1 11.89 3.02 10.38
N ASP A 2 10.99 3.53 9.56
CA ASP A 2 9.81 4.26 10.04
C ASP A 2 8.86 3.32 10.79
N ILE A 3 8.63 3.59 12.08
CA ILE A 3 7.73 2.86 12.99
C ILE A 3 6.32 2.71 12.39
N THR A 4 5.93 3.64 11.52
CA THR A 4 4.68 3.60 10.74
C THR A 4 4.60 2.42 9.77
N THR A 5 5.73 2.00 9.17
CA THR A 5 5.77 0.89 8.21
C THR A 5 5.64 -0.46 8.93
N VAL A 6 6.20 -0.58 10.13
CA VAL A 6 6.09 -1.78 10.99
C VAL A 6 4.69 -1.91 11.59
N GLY A 7 4.06 -0.79 11.94
CA GLY A 7 2.68 -0.73 12.45
C GLY A 7 1.62 -1.09 11.39
N ILE A 8 1.80 -0.64 10.14
CA ILE A 8 0.90 -0.99 9.02
C ILE A 8 1.07 -2.47 8.62
N LEU A 9 2.31 -2.99 8.65
CA LEU A 9 2.58 -4.42 8.44
C LEU A 9 2.00 -5.30 9.57
N HIS A 10 1.96 -4.78 10.80
CA HIS A 10 1.29 -5.44 11.93
C HIS A 10 -0.21 -5.50 11.71
N LEU A 11 -0.89 -4.41 11.40
CA LEU A 11 -2.34 -4.41 11.09
C LEU A 11 -2.69 -5.42 9.99
N CYS A 12 -1.88 -5.51 8.93
CA CYS A 12 -2.05 -6.48 7.85
C CYS A 12 -1.87 -7.96 8.28
N ASN A 13 -1.13 -8.23 9.35
CA ASN A 13 -0.87 -9.57 9.87
C ASN A 13 -1.77 -9.94 11.07
N THR A 14 -2.04 -9.02 11.99
CA THR A 14 -2.67 -9.33 13.29
C THR A 14 -4.19 -9.43 13.22
N ASP A 15 -4.85 -8.66 12.35
CA ASP A 15 -6.32 -8.71 12.23
C ASP A 15 -6.84 -9.80 11.27
N TYR A 16 -5.95 -10.41 10.48
CA TYR A 16 -6.37 -11.14 9.29
C TYR A 16 -5.83 -12.57 9.18
N MET A 17 -4.93 -13.00 10.06
CA MET A 17 -4.52 -14.40 10.16
C MET A 17 -5.67 -15.36 10.57
N TRP A 18 -6.86 -14.85 10.92
CA TRP A 18 -8.04 -15.64 11.31
C TRP A 18 -9.12 -15.79 10.21
N LYS A 19 -9.01 -15.14 9.04
CA LYS A 19 -10.02 -15.28 7.97
C LYS A 19 -9.50 -16.13 6.81
N THR A 20 -10.11 -17.30 6.69
CA THR A 20 -9.89 -18.36 5.70
C THR A 20 -10.02 -17.82 4.27
N GLU A 21 -8.92 -17.32 3.68
CA GLU A 21 -8.61 -17.23 2.22
C GLU A 21 -7.37 -16.33 1.98
N LYS A 22 -6.16 -16.91 2.10
CA LYS A 22 -4.87 -16.18 2.01
C LYS A 22 -4.64 -15.40 0.69
N ARG A 23 -5.37 -15.72 -0.39
CA ARG A 23 -5.21 -15.06 -1.71
C ARG A 23 -5.95 -13.74 -1.85
N VAL A 24 -7.06 -13.56 -1.13
CA VAL A 24 -7.88 -12.34 -1.18
C VAL A 24 -7.33 -11.28 -0.22
N LEU A 25 -6.80 -11.74 0.91
CA LEU A 25 -6.35 -10.89 2.00
C LEU A 25 -5.16 -9.99 1.65
N HIS A 26 -4.13 -10.57 1.04
CA HIS A 26 -2.92 -9.82 0.68
C HIS A 26 -3.24 -8.67 -0.29
N LYS A 27 -4.17 -8.90 -1.22
CA LYS A 27 -4.58 -7.90 -2.21
C LYS A 27 -5.35 -6.74 -1.59
N THR A 28 -6.30 -7.01 -0.68
CA THR A 28 -7.13 -5.97 -0.06
C THR A 28 -6.33 -5.05 0.85
N CYS A 29 -5.42 -5.61 1.64
CA CYS A 29 -4.56 -4.84 2.53
C CYS A 29 -3.58 -3.94 1.74
N GLN A 30 -3.03 -4.49 0.64
CA GLN A 30 -2.18 -3.72 -0.26
C GLN A 30 -2.97 -2.56 -0.88
N PHE A 31 -4.22 -2.80 -1.29
CA PHE A 31 -5.08 -1.75 -1.83
C PHE A 31 -5.35 -0.62 -0.83
N MET A 32 -5.70 -0.93 0.42
CA MET A 32 -5.93 0.09 1.46
C MET A 32 -4.67 0.91 1.76
N THR A 33 -3.51 0.24 1.83
CA THR A 33 -2.23 0.89 2.09
C THR A 33 -1.81 1.77 0.93
N VAL A 34 -1.86 1.26 -0.31
CA VAL A 34 -1.55 2.01 -1.52
C VAL A 34 -2.50 3.21 -1.65
N GLY A 35 -3.80 3.00 -1.40
CA GLY A 35 -4.82 4.04 -1.48
C GLY A 35 -4.51 5.23 -0.58
N SER A 36 -4.21 4.98 0.70
CA SER A 36 -3.85 6.06 1.64
C SER A 36 -2.55 6.79 1.27
N LYS A 37 -1.50 6.04 0.88
CA LYS A 37 -0.20 6.60 0.47
C LYS A 37 -0.33 7.44 -0.82
N CYS A 38 -1.02 6.92 -1.82
CA CYS A 38 -1.19 7.58 -3.10
C CYS A 38 -2.12 8.78 -3.00
N PHE A 39 -3.19 8.71 -2.21
CA PHE A 39 -4.05 9.86 -1.96
C PHE A 39 -3.27 11.01 -1.29
N ALA A 40 -2.51 10.73 -0.23
CA ALA A 40 -1.70 11.73 0.44
C ALA A 40 -0.59 12.35 -0.44
N LYS A 41 -0.13 11.64 -1.47
CA LYS A 41 0.88 12.14 -2.41
C LYS A 41 0.29 12.92 -3.58
N CYS A 42 -0.85 12.49 -4.09
CA CYS A 42 -1.46 13.06 -5.30
C CYS A 42 -2.47 14.17 -5.01
N VAL A 43 -3.16 14.12 -3.86
CA VAL A 43 -4.19 15.10 -3.49
C VAL A 43 -3.56 16.15 -2.57
N THR A 44 -3.20 17.30 -3.14
CA THR A 44 -2.56 18.41 -2.41
C THR A 44 -3.57 19.41 -1.82
N LYS A 45 -4.78 19.47 -2.39
CA LYS A 45 -5.91 20.23 -1.87
C LYS A 45 -7.16 19.33 -1.92
N PRO A 46 -7.66 18.84 -0.78
CA PRO A 46 -8.83 17.98 -0.76
C PRO A 46 -10.06 18.79 -1.25
N GLY A 47 -10.59 18.41 -2.41
CA GLY A 47 -11.86 18.90 -2.95
C GLY A 47 -12.97 17.88 -2.76
N SER A 48 -14.19 18.26 -3.12
CA SER A 48 -15.36 17.35 -3.15
C SER A 48 -15.26 16.27 -4.23
N SER A 49 -14.36 16.44 -5.20
CA SER A 49 -14.12 15.51 -6.30
C SER A 49 -12.64 15.48 -6.66
N LEU A 50 -12.16 14.35 -7.16
CA LEU A 50 -10.83 14.24 -7.77
C LEU A 50 -10.84 14.94 -9.14
N SER A 51 -9.88 15.85 -9.34
CA SER A 51 -9.58 16.41 -10.66
C SER A 51 -8.98 15.34 -11.57
N GLY A 52 -9.06 15.54 -12.90
CA GLY A 52 -8.48 14.62 -13.88
C GLY A 52 -6.95 14.43 -13.72
N SER A 53 -6.26 15.43 -13.17
CA SER A 53 -4.83 15.35 -12.85
C SER A 53 -4.56 14.46 -11.63
N GLU A 54 -5.41 14.53 -10.61
CA GLU A 54 -5.29 13.70 -9.40
C GLU A 54 -5.59 12.24 -9.69
N SER A 55 -6.63 11.94 -10.48
CA SER A 55 -6.93 10.56 -10.89
C SER A 55 -5.78 9.95 -11.69
N SER A 56 -5.22 10.71 -12.65
CA SER A 56 -4.06 10.30 -13.44
C SER A 56 -2.79 10.10 -12.61
N CYS A 57 -2.60 10.89 -11.55
CA CYS A 57 -1.52 10.73 -10.58
C CYS A 57 -1.70 9.46 -9.75
N ILE A 58 -2.91 9.23 -9.24
CA ILE A 58 -3.23 8.07 -8.40
C ILE A 58 -3.01 6.77 -9.17
N SER A 59 -3.46 6.66 -10.43
CA SER A 59 -3.21 5.47 -11.25
C SER A 59 -1.72 5.15 -11.37
N ARG A 60 -0.90 6.15 -11.72
CA ARG A 60 0.57 5.98 -11.81
C ARG A 60 1.20 5.64 -10.46
N CYS A 61 0.73 6.27 -9.39
CA CYS A 61 1.23 6.02 -8.05
C CYS A 61 1.00 4.56 -7.63
N VAL A 62 -0.20 4.02 -7.91
CA VAL A 62 -0.55 2.63 -7.59
C VAL A 62 0.38 1.65 -8.29
N ASP A 63 0.58 1.82 -9.60
CA ASP A 63 1.45 0.95 -10.40
C ASP A 63 2.89 0.93 -9.86
N HIS A 64 3.47 2.12 -9.63
CA HIS A 64 4.82 2.24 -9.07
C HIS A 64 4.93 1.71 -7.63
N TYR A 65 3.90 1.90 -6.80
CA TYR A 65 3.91 1.42 -5.41
C TYR A 65 3.93 -0.11 -5.36
N ILE A 66 3.15 -0.78 -6.22
CA ILE A 66 3.10 -2.23 -6.30
C ILE A 66 4.46 -2.78 -6.74
N GLU A 67 5.05 -2.20 -7.79
CA GLU A 67 6.37 -2.60 -8.29
C GLU A 67 7.45 -2.45 -7.22
N ALA A 68 7.53 -1.27 -6.60
CA ALA A 68 8.50 -0.99 -5.54
C ALA A 68 8.34 -1.95 -4.36
N THR A 69 7.09 -2.19 -3.91
CA THR A 69 6.80 -3.13 -2.82
C THR A 69 7.27 -4.55 -3.14
N GLY A 70 7.17 -4.98 -4.40
CA GLY A 70 7.67 -6.27 -4.86
C GLY A 70 9.19 -6.39 -4.82
N ILE A 71 9.93 -5.30 -5.04
CA ILE A 71 11.39 -5.26 -4.94
C ILE A 71 11.81 -5.26 -3.46
N PHE A 72 11.20 -4.40 -2.64
CA PHE A 72 11.48 -4.33 -1.20
C PHE A 72 11.20 -5.66 -0.51
N SER A 73 10.08 -6.31 -0.83
CA SER A 73 9.74 -7.63 -0.27
C SER A 73 10.86 -8.62 -0.55
N ARG A 74 11.31 -8.74 -1.80
CA ARG A 74 12.41 -9.65 -2.17
C ARG A 74 13.71 -9.32 -1.44
N ALA A 75 14.08 -8.05 -1.36
CA ALA A 75 15.31 -7.61 -0.69
C ALA A 75 15.28 -7.82 0.84
N LEU A 76 14.13 -7.59 1.48
CA LEU A 76 13.93 -7.81 2.91
C LEU A 76 13.99 -9.31 3.25
N PHE A 77 13.32 -10.14 2.47
CA PHE A 77 13.33 -11.59 2.67
C PHE A 77 14.65 -12.24 2.23
N SER A 78 15.44 -11.64 1.34
CA SER A 78 16.80 -12.13 1.00
C SER A 78 17.87 -11.71 2.00
N THR A 79 17.67 -10.62 2.73
CA THR A 79 18.65 -10.04 3.68
C THR A 79 18.53 -10.59 5.10
N THR A 80 17.52 -11.42 5.40
CA THR A 80 17.39 -12.09 6.71
C THR A 80 18.11 -13.45 6.71
N ARG A 81 19.42 -13.45 6.45
CA ARG A 81 20.31 -14.60 6.66
C ARG A 81 21.29 -14.31 7.79
#